data_AF-A0A5D0Q8F5-F1
#
_entry.id   AF-A0A5D0Q8F5-F1
#
_cell.length_a   1.000
_cell.length_b   1.000
_cell.length_c   1.000
_cell.angle_alpha   90.00
_cell.angle_beta   90.00
_cell.angle_gamma   90.00
#
_symmetry.space_group_name_H-M   'P 1'
#
loop_
_entity.id
_entity.type
_entity.pdbx_description
1 polymer ?
#
loop_
_entity_poly.entity_id
_entity_poly.type
_entity_poly.pdbx_seq_one_letter_code
_entity_poly.pdbx_strand_id
1 'polypeptide(L)'
;MNAYLPAAWAEGVFRLRLGVEPVDAVDPLREPGLTVTVLLEKVPLPHPVPDRPDDGMGLPALRRSRTGRFAVRFGSRVTDTAARLPIRIIDPAEQYVPRRLSVPAPLLADVLAADDLPAKPPRAHRPVLFPGRLRGLTPGTTALLGRVVRGSATGVPWARIEAGLAGTGLVRWRAHADRHGEFVLVVGELPVPIVTSRAETIDIDVSVYARDAVPESEPVESPSRSRADPLWLLPVEPVAALEAGDPVEAGHLIPAGYGHRVTTRRTLTRGRAVPSDPIVVT
;
A
#
# COMPACT_ATOMS: atom_id res chain seq x y z
N MET A 1 -25.51 23.36 -35.57
CA MET A 1 -25.19 22.33 -34.56
C MET A 1 -24.51 21.20 -35.32
N ASN A 2 -23.18 21.14 -35.33
CA ASN A 2 -22.46 20.19 -36.17
C ASN A 2 -22.34 18.87 -35.41
N ALA A 3 -23.13 17.88 -35.81
CA ALA A 3 -23.01 16.50 -35.35
C ALA A 3 -21.98 15.80 -36.25
N TYR A 4 -20.76 15.59 -35.73
CA TYR A 4 -19.65 15.09 -36.53
C TYR A 4 -19.61 13.56 -36.69
N LEU A 5 -20.42 12.78 -35.97
CA LEU A 5 -20.45 11.30 -36.07
C LEU A 5 -21.85 10.71 -35.72
N PRO A 6 -22.23 9.54 -36.29
CA PRO A 6 -23.43 8.79 -35.88
C PRO A 6 -23.40 8.44 -34.39
N ALA A 7 -24.56 8.30 -33.72
CA ALA A 7 -24.64 8.01 -32.28
C ALA A 7 -23.91 6.72 -31.84
N ALA A 8 -23.74 5.76 -32.76
CA ALA A 8 -22.93 4.55 -32.55
C ALA A 8 -21.43 4.83 -32.33
N TRP A 9 -20.96 6.03 -32.69
CA TRP A 9 -19.60 6.53 -32.51
C TRP A 9 -19.54 7.69 -31.51
N ALA A 10 -20.56 7.83 -30.64
CA ALA A 10 -20.57 8.86 -29.61
C ALA A 10 -19.39 8.66 -28.65
N GLU A 11 -18.41 9.55 -28.74
CA GLU A 11 -17.29 9.58 -27.80
C GLU A 11 -17.74 10.21 -26.48
N GLY A 12 -17.83 9.38 -25.44
CA GLY A 12 -18.08 9.85 -24.08
C GLY A 12 -16.79 10.37 -23.47
N VAL A 13 -16.57 11.69 -23.52
CA VAL A 13 -15.46 12.33 -22.80
C VAL A 13 -15.86 12.49 -21.33
N PHE A 14 -15.19 11.74 -20.46
CA PHE A 14 -15.38 11.85 -19.01
C PHE A 14 -14.22 12.62 -18.37
N ARG A 15 -14.55 13.55 -17.47
CA ARG A 15 -13.53 14.25 -16.69
C ARG A 15 -12.97 13.32 -15.60
N LEU A 16 -11.64 13.18 -15.60
CA LEU A 16 -10.92 12.45 -14.55
C LEU A 16 -11.02 13.21 -13.24
N ARG A 17 -11.36 12.49 -12.18
CA ARG A 17 -11.36 13.01 -10.82
C ARG A 17 -10.10 12.63 -10.07
N LEU A 18 -9.77 11.33 -10.07
CA LEU A 18 -8.59 10.78 -9.43
C LEU A 18 -8.04 9.63 -10.27
N GLY A 19 -6.76 9.69 -10.62
CA GLY A 19 -5.99 8.57 -11.13
C GLY A 19 -5.21 7.91 -10.00
N VAL A 20 -5.24 6.59 -9.92
CA VAL A 20 -4.45 5.81 -8.96
C VAL A 20 -3.52 4.89 -9.75
N GLU A 21 -2.23 5.00 -9.48
CA GLU A 21 -1.17 4.22 -10.13
C GLU A 21 -0.32 3.60 -9.01
N PRO A 22 -0.67 2.39 -8.53
CA PRO A 22 0.19 1.72 -7.57
C PRO A 22 1.57 1.50 -8.19
N VAL A 23 2.62 1.62 -7.38
CA VAL A 23 4.02 1.43 -7.82
C VAL A 23 4.70 0.43 -6.91
N ASP A 24 5.64 -0.32 -7.46
CA ASP A 24 6.41 -1.30 -6.69
C ASP A 24 7.53 -0.61 -5.89
N ALA A 25 7.62 -0.92 -4.60
CA ALA A 25 8.63 -0.37 -3.69
C ALA A 25 10.08 -0.74 -4.06
N VAL A 26 10.27 -1.87 -4.74
CA VAL A 26 11.59 -2.42 -5.08
C VAL A 26 12.02 -1.98 -6.47
N ASP A 27 11.09 -1.98 -7.43
CA ASP A 27 11.35 -1.60 -8.82
C ASP A 27 10.22 -0.70 -9.33
N PRO A 28 10.35 0.64 -9.18
CA PRO A 28 9.32 1.58 -9.60
C PRO A 28 9.01 1.57 -11.11
N LEU A 29 9.87 0.97 -11.93
CA LEU A 29 9.66 0.82 -13.38
C LEU A 29 8.83 -0.43 -13.70
N ARG A 30 8.77 -1.39 -12.78
CA ARG A 30 7.92 -2.56 -12.91
C ARG A 30 6.48 -2.21 -12.59
N GLU A 31 5.61 -2.36 -13.59
CA GLU A 31 4.18 -2.25 -13.36
C GLU A 31 3.73 -3.32 -12.33
N PRO A 32 2.97 -2.95 -11.30
CA PRO A 32 2.31 -3.94 -10.46
C PRO A 32 1.46 -4.84 -11.35
N GLY A 33 1.54 -6.15 -11.11
CA GLY A 33 0.98 -7.16 -12.00
C GLY A 33 -0.52 -6.94 -12.32
N LEU A 34 -1.02 -7.71 -13.28
CA LEU A 34 -2.44 -7.67 -13.67
C LEU A 34 -3.40 -8.04 -12.53
N THR A 35 -2.89 -8.57 -11.42
CA THR A 35 -3.64 -9.03 -10.25
C THR A 35 -4.01 -7.91 -9.28
N VAL A 36 -3.23 -6.82 -9.23
CA VAL A 36 -3.53 -5.67 -8.34
C VAL A 36 -4.86 -5.05 -8.74
N THR A 37 -5.70 -4.79 -7.74
CA THR A 37 -7.02 -4.17 -7.89
C THR A 37 -7.19 -3.04 -6.88
N VAL A 38 -7.80 -1.94 -7.31
CA VAL A 38 -8.18 -0.82 -6.44
C VAL A 38 -9.70 -0.80 -6.28
N LEU A 39 -10.17 -0.78 -5.04
CA LEU A 39 -11.58 -0.85 -4.66
C LEU A 39 -11.98 0.43 -3.91
N LEU A 40 -13.25 0.83 -4.04
CA LEU A 40 -13.83 1.93 -3.27
C LEU A 40 -14.47 1.42 -1.99
N GLU A 41 -14.04 1.95 -0.85
CA GLU A 41 -14.68 1.68 0.45
C GLU A 41 -15.88 2.61 0.72
N LYS A 42 -16.14 3.57 -0.17
CA LYS A 42 -17.29 4.49 -0.09
C LYS A 42 -18.57 3.79 -0.57
N VAL A 43 -19.14 2.95 0.29
CA VAL A 43 -20.38 2.19 0.08
C VAL A 43 -21.38 2.47 1.21
N PRO A 44 -22.68 2.17 1.03
CA PRO A 44 -23.64 2.19 2.14
C PRO A 44 -23.18 1.28 3.28
N LEU A 45 -23.30 1.75 4.51
CA LEU A 45 -22.80 1.04 5.71
C LEU A 45 -23.96 0.50 6.56
N PRO A 46 -23.87 -0.72 7.11
CA PRO A 46 -22.81 -1.69 6.86
C PRO A 46 -22.92 -2.31 5.46
N HIS A 47 -21.79 -2.50 4.79
CA HIS A 47 -21.74 -3.21 3.51
C HIS A 47 -21.90 -4.72 3.75
N PRO A 48 -22.76 -5.43 2.99
CA PRO A 48 -22.96 -6.86 3.17
C PRO A 48 -21.66 -7.66 3.09
N VAL A 49 -21.48 -8.58 4.04
CA VAL A 49 -20.36 -9.53 4.04
C VAL A 49 -20.74 -10.71 3.15
N PRO A 50 -19.96 -11.06 2.11
CA PRO A 50 -20.19 -12.28 1.35
C PRO A 50 -20.06 -13.53 2.23
N ASP A 51 -20.77 -14.61 1.90
CA ASP A 51 -20.69 -15.89 2.65
C ASP A 51 -19.25 -16.41 2.75
N ARG A 52 -18.43 -16.13 1.74
CA ARG A 52 -16.99 -16.38 1.72
C ARG A 52 -16.28 -15.04 1.54
N PRO A 53 -15.92 -14.36 2.64
CA PRO A 53 -15.24 -13.08 2.55
C PRO A 53 -13.84 -13.26 1.96
N ASP A 54 -13.53 -12.45 0.95
CA ASP A 54 -12.18 -12.28 0.41
C ASP A 54 -11.67 -10.87 0.74
N ASP A 55 -10.44 -10.55 0.33
CA ASP A 55 -9.87 -9.23 0.57
C ASP A 55 -10.68 -8.10 -0.13
N GLY A 56 -11.49 -8.46 -1.13
CA GLY A 56 -12.30 -7.52 -1.91
C GLY A 56 -13.69 -7.24 -1.33
N MET A 57 -14.26 -8.15 -0.54
CA MET A 57 -15.54 -7.98 0.17
C MET A 57 -16.72 -7.56 -0.73
N GLY A 58 -16.67 -7.89 -2.03
CA GLY A 58 -17.66 -7.42 -3.00
C GLY A 58 -17.72 -5.90 -3.17
N LEU A 59 -16.66 -5.17 -2.79
CA LEU A 59 -16.57 -3.73 -2.95
C LEU A 59 -16.44 -3.35 -4.44
N PRO A 60 -16.95 -2.17 -4.83
CA PRO A 60 -16.83 -1.70 -6.21
C PRO A 60 -15.37 -1.51 -6.63
N ALA A 61 -14.94 -2.23 -7.66
CA ALA A 61 -13.62 -2.04 -8.25
C ALA A 61 -13.56 -0.81 -9.14
N LEU A 62 -12.45 -0.08 -9.06
CA LEU A 62 -12.12 0.99 -9.99
C LEU A 62 -11.80 0.41 -11.35
N ARG A 63 -12.21 1.13 -12.40
CA ARG A 63 -11.88 0.77 -13.77
C ARG A 63 -10.36 0.89 -13.98
N ARG A 64 -9.73 -0.21 -14.39
CA ARG A 64 -8.33 -0.25 -14.84
C ARG A 64 -8.25 0.13 -16.32
N SER A 65 -7.33 1.03 -16.67
CA SER A 65 -6.98 1.35 -18.04
C SER A 65 -6.01 0.31 -18.60
N ARG A 66 -5.77 0.35 -19.92
CA ARG A 66 -4.74 -0.48 -20.56
C ARG A 66 -3.31 -0.19 -20.09
N THR A 67 -3.07 0.99 -19.50
CA THR A 67 -1.76 1.38 -18.96
C THR A 67 -1.61 1.03 -17.48
N GLY A 68 -2.41 0.08 -16.96
CA GLY A 68 -2.35 -0.33 -15.56
C GLY A 68 -2.92 0.65 -14.53
N ARG A 69 -3.38 1.84 -14.95
CA ARG A 69 -3.87 2.90 -14.06
C ARG A 69 -5.34 2.73 -13.73
N PHE A 70 -5.72 3.01 -12.50
CA PHE A 70 -7.11 3.03 -12.06
C PHE A 70 -7.65 4.45 -12.10
N ALA A 71 -8.93 4.59 -12.42
CA ALA A 71 -9.54 5.91 -12.56
C ALA A 71 -10.88 6.01 -11.84
N VAL A 72 -11.05 7.11 -11.11
CA VAL A 72 -12.34 7.64 -10.68
C VAL A 72 -12.70 8.78 -11.62
N ARG A 73 -13.85 8.67 -12.28
CA ARG A 73 -14.42 9.74 -13.10
C ARG A 73 -15.44 10.54 -12.31
N PHE A 74 -15.62 11.80 -12.67
CA PHE A 74 -16.83 12.53 -12.29
C PHE A 74 -18.07 11.90 -12.96
N GLY A 75 -19.23 12.02 -12.32
CA GLY A 75 -20.51 11.52 -12.81
C GLY A 75 -21.23 10.55 -11.87
N SER A 76 -20.83 10.47 -10.59
CA SER A 76 -21.51 9.65 -9.59
C SER A 76 -21.68 10.43 -8.29
N ARG A 77 -22.92 10.54 -7.80
CA ARG A 77 -23.23 11.22 -6.53
C ARG A 77 -22.46 10.66 -5.32
N VAL A 78 -22.19 9.35 -5.34
CA VAL A 78 -21.48 8.63 -4.26
C VAL A 78 -20.04 9.10 -4.15
N THR A 79 -19.38 9.29 -5.29
CA THR A 79 -17.99 9.74 -5.30
C THR A 79 -17.95 11.25 -5.20
N ASP A 80 -18.68 11.98 -6.04
CA ASP A 80 -18.39 13.37 -6.42
C ASP A 80 -18.51 14.40 -5.28
N THR A 81 -19.23 14.06 -4.22
CA THR A 81 -19.46 14.94 -3.07
C THR A 81 -18.40 14.81 -1.97
N ALA A 82 -17.62 13.72 -1.95
CA ALA A 82 -16.69 13.44 -0.87
C ALA A 82 -15.32 14.07 -1.14
N ALA A 83 -14.84 14.98 -0.28
CA ALA A 83 -13.50 15.56 -0.38
C ALA A 83 -12.35 14.53 -0.29
N ARG A 84 -12.65 13.32 0.22
CA ARG A 84 -11.72 12.20 0.31
C ARG A 84 -12.40 10.92 -0.12
N LEU A 85 -11.64 10.06 -0.80
CA LEU A 85 -12.07 8.74 -1.21
C LEU A 85 -11.28 7.69 -0.42
N PRO A 86 -11.95 6.90 0.45
CA PRO A 86 -11.32 5.74 1.04
C PRO A 86 -11.22 4.65 -0.04
N ILE A 87 -10.00 4.24 -0.33
CA ILE A 87 -9.67 3.19 -1.29
C ILE A 87 -8.96 2.04 -0.60
N ARG A 88 -9.12 0.87 -1.17
CA ARG A 88 -8.42 -0.36 -0.79
C ARG A 88 -7.65 -0.87 -1.99
N ILE A 89 -6.38 -1.20 -1.82
CA ILE A 89 -5.53 -1.78 -2.85
C ILE A 89 -5.21 -3.19 -2.41
N ILE A 90 -5.62 -4.16 -3.21
CA ILE A 90 -5.45 -5.58 -2.92
C ILE A 90 -4.70 -6.26 -4.06
N ASP A 91 -4.05 -7.37 -3.73
CA ASP A 91 -3.47 -8.28 -4.68
C ASP A 91 -3.84 -9.72 -4.27
N PRO A 92 -4.85 -10.34 -4.92
CA PRO A 92 -5.27 -11.70 -4.60
C PRO A 92 -4.17 -12.75 -4.77
N ALA A 93 -3.10 -12.44 -5.52
CA ALA A 93 -1.95 -13.32 -5.68
C ALA A 93 -0.90 -13.17 -4.55
N GLU A 94 -1.15 -12.30 -3.56
CA GLU A 94 -0.27 -12.02 -2.42
C GLU A 94 1.18 -11.64 -2.81
N GLN A 95 1.39 -11.08 -4.01
CA GLN A 95 2.69 -10.55 -4.43
C GLN A 95 2.95 -9.18 -3.80
N TYR A 96 1.90 -8.49 -3.37
CA TYR A 96 2.01 -7.20 -2.68
C TYR A 96 1.18 -7.19 -1.40
N VAL A 97 1.69 -6.50 -0.39
CA VAL A 97 0.95 -6.28 0.86
C VAL A 97 -0.19 -5.29 0.59
N PRO A 98 -1.45 -5.62 0.94
CA PRO A 98 -2.59 -4.72 0.77
C PRO A 98 -2.41 -3.38 1.49
N ARG A 99 -3.09 -2.35 0.97
CA ARG A 99 -3.13 -1.01 1.58
C ARG A 99 -4.56 -0.47 1.63
N ARG A 100 -4.87 0.29 2.69
CA ARG A 100 -6.11 1.08 2.79
C ARG A 100 -5.72 2.54 2.96
N LEU A 101 -6.21 3.39 2.06
CA LEU A 101 -5.81 4.78 1.97
C LEU A 101 -7.04 5.67 1.95
N SER A 102 -7.04 6.74 2.72
CA SER A 102 -7.99 7.84 2.57
C SER A 102 -7.31 8.89 1.69
N VAL A 103 -7.74 9.02 0.44
CA VAL A 103 -7.05 9.85 -0.57
C VAL A 103 -7.81 11.14 -0.82
N PRO A 104 -7.17 12.33 -0.77
CA PRO A 104 -7.83 13.57 -1.14
C PRO A 104 -8.28 13.50 -2.61
N ALA A 105 -9.52 13.90 -2.88
CA ALA A 105 -10.10 13.86 -4.21
C ALA A 105 -10.73 15.22 -4.54
N PRO A 106 -10.28 15.90 -5.59
CA PRO A 106 -10.77 17.24 -5.88
C PRO A 106 -12.26 17.23 -6.19
N LEU A 107 -12.93 18.34 -5.82
CA LEU A 107 -14.33 18.54 -6.16
C LEU A 107 -14.44 18.99 -7.62
N LEU A 108 -15.59 18.75 -8.23
CA LEU A 108 -15.82 19.13 -9.63
C LEU A 108 -15.67 20.64 -9.82
N ALA A 109 -16.19 21.44 -8.89
CA ALA A 109 -16.08 22.89 -8.93
C ALA A 109 -14.61 23.36 -8.97
N ASP A 110 -13.74 22.76 -8.15
CA ASP A 110 -12.31 23.11 -8.10
C ASP A 110 -11.60 22.75 -9.42
N VAL A 111 -11.93 21.59 -10.00
CA VAL A 111 -11.36 21.18 -11.29
C VAL A 111 -11.81 22.11 -12.42
N LEU A 112 -13.09 22.49 -12.45
CA LEU A 112 -13.62 23.42 -13.44
C LEU A 112 -13.03 24.82 -13.28
N ALA A 113 -12.88 25.32 -12.05
CA ALA A 113 -12.25 26.60 -11.77
C ALA A 113 -10.77 26.62 -12.19
N ALA A 114 -10.10 25.47 -12.16
CA ALA A 114 -8.70 25.34 -12.57
C ALA A 114 -8.51 25.06 -14.08
N ASP A 115 -9.58 24.92 -14.87
CA ASP A 115 -9.48 24.64 -16.32
C ASP A 115 -8.82 25.78 -17.11
N ASP A 116 -8.88 27.02 -16.58
CA ASP A 116 -8.25 28.19 -17.21
C ASP A 116 -6.86 28.50 -16.64
N LEU A 117 -6.43 27.81 -15.59
CA LEU A 117 -5.12 28.03 -14.96
C LEU A 117 -3.99 27.32 -15.72
N PRO A 118 -2.79 27.93 -15.83
CA PRO A 118 -1.63 27.28 -16.44
C PRO A 118 -1.21 26.00 -15.71
N ALA A 119 -1.30 26.02 -14.38
CA ALA A 119 -1.02 24.86 -13.54
C ALA A 119 -2.34 24.17 -13.14
N LYS A 120 -2.45 22.88 -13.43
CA LYS A 120 -3.61 22.06 -13.04
C LYS A 120 -3.39 21.45 -11.66
N PRO A 121 -4.44 21.33 -10.83
CA PRO A 121 -4.32 20.65 -9.55
C PRO A 121 -3.90 19.20 -9.76
N PRO A 122 -3.08 18.64 -8.85
CA PRO A 122 -2.68 17.24 -8.92
C PRO A 122 -3.91 16.35 -8.80
N ARG A 123 -3.96 15.31 -9.65
CA ARG A 123 -5.04 14.32 -9.71
C ARG A 123 -4.50 12.90 -9.80
N ALA A 124 -3.20 12.72 -9.65
CA ALA A 124 -2.53 11.43 -9.68
C ALA A 124 -2.12 11.05 -8.25
N HIS A 125 -2.41 9.82 -7.87
CA HIS A 125 -2.05 9.21 -6.61
C HIS A 125 -1.18 8.00 -6.91
N ARG A 126 0.05 7.94 -6.37
CA ARG A 126 1.04 6.90 -6.73
C ARG A 126 1.49 6.08 -5.51
N PRO A 127 0.59 5.28 -4.90
CA PRO A 127 0.90 4.57 -3.67
C PRO A 127 1.93 3.46 -3.92
N VAL A 128 2.98 3.46 -3.10
CA VAL A 128 3.98 2.40 -3.07
C VAL A 128 3.39 1.14 -2.43
N LEU A 129 3.60 0.00 -3.09
CA LEU A 129 3.24 -1.34 -2.66
C LEU A 129 4.49 -2.13 -2.31
N PHE A 130 4.52 -2.65 -1.08
CA PHE A 130 5.65 -3.44 -0.59
C PHE A 130 5.49 -4.91 -0.99
N PRO A 131 6.61 -5.61 -1.24
CA PRO A 131 6.63 -7.05 -1.49
C PRO A 131 5.85 -7.85 -0.46
N GLY A 132 4.88 -8.64 -0.94
CA GLY A 132 4.25 -9.71 -0.16
C GLY A 132 5.12 -10.97 -0.15
N ARG A 133 4.75 -11.94 0.67
CA ARG A 133 5.50 -13.20 0.84
C ARG A 133 5.63 -14.03 -0.45
N LEU A 134 4.64 -13.94 -1.35
CA LEU A 134 4.64 -14.67 -2.62
C LEU A 134 5.28 -13.87 -3.76
N ARG A 135 5.88 -12.70 -3.46
CA ARG A 135 6.57 -11.91 -4.47
C ARG A 135 7.86 -12.60 -4.90
N GLY A 136 7.95 -12.96 -6.18
CA GLY A 136 9.20 -13.40 -6.78
C GLY A 136 10.26 -12.31 -6.73
N LEU A 137 11.44 -12.64 -6.19
CA LEU A 137 12.60 -11.75 -6.16
C LEU A 137 13.53 -12.03 -7.35
N THR A 138 14.10 -10.98 -7.91
CA THR A 138 15.15 -11.11 -8.94
C THR A 138 16.35 -11.89 -8.39
N PRO A 139 16.99 -12.79 -9.16
CA PRO A 139 18.22 -13.44 -8.74
C PRO A 139 19.29 -12.43 -8.35
N GLY A 140 20.01 -12.68 -7.26
CA GLY A 140 21.01 -11.74 -6.75
C GLY A 140 20.44 -10.61 -5.87
N THR A 141 19.15 -10.63 -5.55
CA THR A 141 18.58 -9.71 -4.56
C THR A 141 19.02 -10.09 -3.15
N THR A 142 19.53 -9.11 -2.39
CA THR A 142 19.77 -9.26 -0.95
C THR A 142 18.46 -8.96 -0.21
N ALA A 143 17.91 -9.94 0.51
CA ALA A 143 16.64 -9.76 1.20
C ALA A 143 16.58 -10.53 2.52
N LEU A 144 15.75 -10.04 3.44
CA LEU A 144 15.34 -10.71 4.66
C LEU A 144 13.89 -11.19 4.48
N LEU A 145 13.68 -12.50 4.58
CA LEU A 145 12.35 -13.11 4.63
C LEU A 145 12.03 -13.37 6.11
N GLY A 146 11.11 -12.60 6.65
CA GLY A 146 10.86 -12.60 8.10
C GLY A 146 9.39 -12.75 8.45
N ARG A 147 9.15 -13.01 9.74
CA ARG A 147 7.81 -13.05 10.32
C ARG A 147 7.81 -12.36 11.67
N VAL A 148 6.84 -11.51 11.92
CA VAL A 148 6.60 -10.83 13.20
C VAL A 148 5.56 -11.64 13.99
N VAL A 149 5.88 -11.98 15.23
CA VAL A 149 5.00 -12.76 16.11
C VAL A 149 4.86 -12.12 17.48
N ARG A 150 3.70 -12.28 18.11
CA ARG A 150 3.43 -11.96 19.52
C ARG A 150 3.48 -13.26 20.32
N GLY A 151 4.27 -13.27 21.40
CA GLY A 151 4.54 -14.50 22.14
C GLY A 151 5.25 -15.54 21.27
N SER A 152 4.84 -16.80 21.34
CA SER A 152 5.56 -17.91 20.70
C SER A 152 5.17 -18.22 19.25
N ALA A 153 4.00 -17.76 18.76
CA ALA A 153 3.54 -18.18 17.42
C ALA A 153 2.53 -17.25 16.72
N THR A 154 1.86 -16.34 17.44
CA THR A 154 0.75 -15.58 16.86
C THR A 154 1.29 -14.48 15.96
N GLY A 155 1.06 -14.59 14.64
CA GLY A 155 1.47 -13.58 13.67
C GLY A 155 0.90 -12.20 14.00
N VAL A 156 1.73 -11.16 13.88
CA VAL A 156 1.30 -9.78 14.08
C VAL A 156 0.98 -9.17 12.72
N PRO A 157 -0.31 -9.02 12.39
CA PRO A 157 -0.70 -8.58 11.06
C PRO A 157 -0.27 -7.14 10.82
N TRP A 158 0.04 -6.83 9.57
CA TRP A 158 0.21 -5.46 9.06
C TRP A 158 1.34 -4.64 9.71
N ALA A 159 2.26 -5.28 10.43
CA ALA A 159 3.38 -4.60 11.07
C ALA A 159 4.22 -3.81 10.05
N ARG A 160 4.82 -2.70 10.50
CA ARG A 160 5.78 -1.93 9.71
C ARG A 160 7.19 -2.30 10.12
N ILE A 161 8.04 -2.52 9.14
CA ILE A 161 9.43 -2.89 9.33
C ILE A 161 10.28 -1.78 8.74
N GLU A 162 11.15 -1.23 9.57
CA GLU A 162 12.19 -0.30 9.16
C GLU A 162 13.55 -0.96 9.38
N ALA A 163 14.48 -0.74 8.46
CA ALA A 163 15.82 -1.27 8.59
C ALA A 163 16.88 -0.27 8.15
N GLY A 164 18.03 -0.34 8.80
CA GLY A 164 19.21 0.45 8.51
C GLY A 164 20.47 -0.39 8.66
N LEU A 165 21.61 0.14 8.21
CA LEU A 165 22.90 -0.49 8.50
C LEU A 165 23.12 -0.52 10.01
N ALA A 166 23.64 -1.63 10.52
CA ALA A 166 23.82 -1.84 11.95
C ALA A 166 24.65 -0.72 12.59
N GLY A 167 24.18 -0.18 13.71
CA GLY A 167 24.84 0.86 14.49
C GLY A 167 24.73 2.28 13.91
N THR A 168 24.06 2.48 12.78
CA THR A 168 23.94 3.82 12.16
C THR A 168 22.72 4.61 12.62
N GLY A 169 21.66 3.93 13.09
CA GLY A 169 20.38 4.55 13.42
C GLY A 169 19.61 5.14 12.21
N LEU A 170 20.16 5.06 11.00
CA LEU A 170 19.56 5.62 9.80
C LEU A 170 18.70 4.58 9.08
N VAL A 171 17.39 4.82 9.01
CA VAL A 171 16.47 4.00 8.23
C VAL A 171 16.74 4.17 6.73
N ARG A 172 16.97 3.06 6.04
CA ARG A 172 17.24 3.01 4.59
C ARG A 172 16.25 2.15 3.83
N TRP A 173 15.73 1.10 4.46
CA TRP A 173 14.86 0.12 3.82
C TRP A 173 13.62 -0.10 4.66
N ARG A 174 12.51 -0.43 3.99
CA ARG A 174 11.22 -0.64 4.63
C ARG A 174 10.53 -1.86 4.05
N ALA A 175 9.71 -2.50 4.87
CA ALA A 175 8.80 -3.56 4.47
C ALA A 175 7.53 -3.50 5.28
N HIS A 176 6.47 -4.08 4.75
CA HIS A 176 5.21 -4.27 5.47
C HIS A 176 4.98 -5.76 5.66
N ALA A 177 4.44 -6.13 6.82
CA ALA A 177 3.98 -7.49 7.07
C ALA A 177 2.56 -7.70 6.51
N ASP A 178 2.26 -8.92 6.11
CA ASP A 178 0.92 -9.34 5.69
C ASP A 178 0.01 -9.67 6.89
N ARG A 179 -1.15 -10.29 6.63
CA ARG A 179 -2.11 -10.74 7.66
C ARG A 179 -1.57 -11.82 8.60
N HIS A 180 -0.51 -12.52 8.22
CA HIS A 180 0.13 -13.58 9.00
C HIS A 180 1.40 -13.08 9.71
N GLY A 181 1.73 -11.80 9.55
CA GLY A 181 2.93 -11.16 10.05
C GLY A 181 4.17 -11.44 9.20
N GLU A 182 4.03 -12.06 8.03
CA GLU A 182 5.15 -12.38 7.13
C GLU A 182 5.51 -11.15 6.29
N PHE A 183 6.81 -10.91 6.08
CA PHE A 183 7.30 -9.77 5.32
C PHE A 183 8.53 -10.12 4.49
N VAL A 184 8.74 -9.36 3.43
CA VAL A 184 9.93 -9.41 2.59
C VAL A 184 10.59 -8.03 2.60
N LEU A 185 11.74 -7.94 3.25
CA LEU A 185 12.55 -6.72 3.30
C LEU A 185 13.70 -6.83 2.29
N VAL A 186 13.63 -6.03 1.23
CA VAL A 186 14.68 -5.97 0.22
C VAL A 186 15.71 -4.90 0.61
N VAL A 187 16.98 -5.29 0.63
CA VAL A 187 18.09 -4.36 0.80
C VAL A 187 18.41 -3.76 -0.56
N GLY A 188 18.07 -2.49 -0.72
CA GLY A 188 18.35 -1.70 -1.90
C GLY A 188 19.78 -1.15 -1.92
N GLU A 189 19.93 0.10 -2.33
CA GLU A 189 21.25 0.74 -2.49
C GLU A 189 22.07 0.74 -1.20
N LEU A 190 23.33 0.35 -1.33
CA LEU A 190 24.31 0.31 -0.24
C LEU A 190 25.31 1.47 -0.39
N PRO A 191 25.80 2.06 0.71
CA PRO A 191 26.88 3.04 0.65
C PRO A 191 28.15 2.47 0.02
N VAL A 192 28.88 3.31 -0.73
CA VAL A 192 30.12 2.93 -1.44
C VAL A 192 31.09 2.12 -0.57
N PRO A 193 31.39 2.49 0.70
CA PRO A 193 32.33 1.73 1.53
C PRO A 193 31.91 0.26 1.75
N ILE A 194 30.61 0.01 1.91
CA ILE A 194 30.05 -1.33 2.11
C ILE A 194 30.11 -2.14 0.80
N VAL A 195 29.85 -1.48 -0.33
CA VAL A 195 29.95 -2.13 -1.64
C VAL A 195 31.40 -2.56 -1.91
N THR A 196 32.38 -1.71 -1.59
CA THR A 196 33.80 -1.93 -1.87
C THR A 196 34.52 -2.85 -0.89
N SER A 197 33.97 -3.07 0.32
CA SER A 197 34.63 -3.88 1.37
C SER A 197 34.82 -5.35 1.01
N ARG A 198 34.14 -5.84 -0.05
CA ARG A 198 34.07 -7.25 -0.46
C ARG A 198 33.58 -8.20 0.65
N ALA A 199 33.04 -7.67 1.76
CA ALA A 199 32.37 -8.49 2.75
C ALA A 199 31.20 -9.22 2.09
N GLU A 200 31.08 -10.52 2.35
CA GLU A 200 29.99 -11.36 1.85
C GLU A 200 28.68 -11.08 2.58
N THR A 201 28.77 -10.59 3.81
CA THR A 201 27.63 -10.30 4.67
C THR A 201 27.47 -8.81 4.93
N ILE A 202 26.26 -8.44 5.30
CA ILE A 202 25.90 -7.11 5.81
C ILE A 202 25.08 -7.27 7.09
N ASP A 203 25.41 -6.47 8.10
CA ASP A 203 24.62 -6.39 9.32
C ASP A 203 23.65 -5.22 9.23
N ILE A 204 22.38 -5.49 9.52
CA ILE A 204 21.31 -4.50 9.57
C ILE A 204 20.63 -4.53 10.94
N ASP A 205 20.22 -3.36 11.41
CA ASP A 205 19.30 -3.25 12.54
C ASP A 205 17.88 -3.16 11.96
N VAL A 206 16.99 -4.04 12.43
CA VAL A 206 15.60 -4.18 12.00
C VAL A 206 14.69 -3.77 13.14
N SER A 207 13.95 -2.69 12.94
CA SER A 207 12.96 -2.15 13.88
C SER A 207 11.55 -2.51 13.43
N VAL A 208 10.75 -3.03 14.36
CA VAL A 208 9.36 -3.41 14.11
C VAL A 208 8.42 -2.46 14.84
N TYR A 209 7.44 -1.95 14.11
CA TYR A 209 6.35 -1.13 14.62
C TYR A 209 5.03 -1.85 14.40
N ALA A 210 4.22 -1.96 15.44
CA ALA A 210 2.96 -2.67 15.37
C ALA A 210 1.91 -2.06 16.30
N ARG A 211 0.65 -2.21 15.92
CA ARG A 211 -0.48 -1.90 16.78
C ARG A 211 -0.56 -2.90 17.94
N ASP A 212 -1.02 -2.44 19.10
CA ASP A 212 -1.39 -3.32 20.20
C ASP A 212 -2.49 -4.30 19.80
N ALA A 213 -2.68 -5.34 20.62
CA ALA A 213 -3.82 -6.22 20.44
C ALA A 213 -5.12 -5.41 20.58
N VAL A 214 -5.95 -5.43 19.54
CA VAL A 214 -7.25 -4.75 19.53
C VAL A 214 -8.24 -5.57 20.36
N PRO A 215 -8.85 -5.02 21.42
CA PRO A 215 -9.86 -5.73 22.20
C PRO A 215 -11.06 -6.17 21.35
N GLU A 216 -11.73 -7.26 21.74
CA GLU A 216 -12.95 -7.73 21.05
C GLU A 216 -14.10 -6.71 21.11
N SER A 217 -14.10 -5.83 22.10
CA SER A 217 -15.08 -4.77 22.27
C SER A 217 -14.84 -3.57 21.37
N GLU A 218 -13.65 -3.40 20.78
CA GLU A 218 -13.35 -2.25 19.93
C GLU A 218 -14.18 -2.30 18.63
N PRO A 219 -14.78 -1.19 18.19
CA PRO A 219 -15.49 -1.14 16.92
C PRO A 219 -14.59 -1.48 15.73
N VAL A 220 -15.13 -2.22 14.77
CA VAL A 220 -14.39 -2.59 13.56
C VAL A 220 -14.42 -1.44 12.55
N GLU A 221 -13.23 -0.90 12.22
CA GLU A 221 -13.06 0.14 11.21
C GLU A 221 -12.95 -0.46 9.80
N SER A 222 -14.05 -1.02 9.31
CA SER A 222 -14.17 -1.56 7.95
C SER A 222 -15.53 -1.23 7.33
N PRO A 223 -15.68 -1.28 5.98
CA PRO A 223 -16.97 -1.04 5.33
C PRO A 223 -18.08 -1.99 5.80
N SER A 224 -17.72 -3.22 6.15
CA SER A 224 -18.67 -4.21 6.67
C SER A 224 -18.96 -4.07 8.16
N ARG A 225 -18.15 -3.30 8.91
CA ARG A 225 -18.15 -3.24 10.38
C ARG A 225 -18.06 -4.63 11.02
N SER A 226 -17.40 -5.57 10.35
CA SER A 226 -17.30 -6.97 10.76
C SER A 226 -15.85 -7.44 10.75
N ARG A 227 -15.47 -8.22 11.77
CA ARG A 227 -14.16 -8.90 11.87
C ARG A 227 -13.96 -9.98 10.81
N ALA A 228 -15.01 -10.32 10.06
CA ALA A 228 -14.94 -11.21 8.91
C ALA A 228 -14.25 -10.57 7.70
N ASP A 229 -14.12 -9.23 7.64
CA ASP A 229 -13.34 -8.55 6.59
C ASP A 229 -11.85 -8.81 6.83
N PRO A 230 -11.11 -9.52 5.95
CA PRO A 230 -9.71 -9.88 6.20
C PRO A 230 -8.78 -8.69 6.45
N LEU A 231 -9.13 -7.51 5.98
CA LEU A 231 -8.33 -6.29 6.11
C LEU A 231 -8.82 -5.38 7.24
N TRP A 232 -9.68 -5.86 8.13
CA TRP A 232 -10.28 -5.05 9.20
C TRP A 232 -9.25 -4.45 10.17
N LEU A 233 -8.11 -5.11 10.37
CA LEU A 233 -6.98 -4.61 11.18
C LEU A 233 -6.01 -3.71 10.41
N LEU A 234 -6.10 -3.67 9.08
CA LEU A 234 -5.22 -2.86 8.24
C LEU A 234 -5.64 -1.39 8.39
N PRO A 235 -4.74 -0.49 8.83
CA PRO A 235 -5.10 0.90 9.09
C PRO A 235 -5.46 1.64 7.80
N VAL A 236 -6.43 2.56 7.89
CA VAL A 236 -6.72 3.51 6.83
C VAL A 236 -5.75 4.67 6.94
N GLU A 237 -4.79 4.76 6.02
CA GLU A 237 -3.74 5.77 6.07
C GLU A 237 -4.20 7.05 5.35
N PRO A 238 -4.23 8.22 6.02
CA PRO A 238 -4.68 9.46 5.39
C PRO A 238 -3.55 10.11 4.59
N VAL A 239 -3.68 10.12 3.26
CA VAL A 239 -2.75 10.84 2.36
C VAL A 239 -2.94 12.35 2.53
N ALA A 240 -1.87 13.10 2.80
CA ALA A 240 -2.01 14.53 3.10
C ALA A 240 -2.35 15.31 1.82
N ALA A 241 -1.60 15.07 0.75
CA ALA A 241 -1.77 15.73 -0.55
C ALA A 241 -1.44 14.77 -1.70
N LEU A 242 -1.95 15.06 -2.91
CA LEU A 242 -1.63 14.32 -4.14
C LEU A 242 -0.29 14.76 -4.77
N GLU A 243 0.60 15.32 -3.97
CA GLU A 243 1.89 15.83 -4.42
C GLU A 243 2.95 14.74 -4.40
N ALA A 244 3.96 14.86 -5.26
CA ALA A 244 5.07 13.93 -5.28
C ALA A 244 5.82 13.98 -3.94
N GLY A 245 6.07 12.81 -3.34
CA GLY A 245 6.85 12.69 -2.11
C GLY A 245 6.05 12.67 -0.81
N ASP A 246 4.71 12.58 -0.87
CA ASP A 246 3.90 12.32 0.33
C ASP A 246 4.40 11.02 1.04
N PRO A 247 4.73 11.09 2.35
CA PRO A 247 5.33 9.97 3.06
C PRO A 247 4.35 8.81 3.30
N VAL A 248 3.03 9.06 3.24
CA VAL A 248 2.02 8.01 3.28
C VAL A 248 1.99 7.29 1.94
N GLU A 249 2.01 8.00 0.81
CA GLU A 249 2.11 7.34 -0.50
C GLU A 249 3.35 6.43 -0.58
N ALA A 250 4.50 6.92 -0.12
CA ALA A 250 5.75 6.15 -0.05
C ALA A 250 5.73 4.99 0.97
N GLY A 251 4.73 4.95 1.87
CA GLY A 251 4.67 4.00 2.98
C GLY A 251 5.81 4.18 4.01
N HIS A 252 6.31 5.41 4.13
CA HIS A 252 7.33 5.79 5.11
C HIS A 252 6.73 6.18 6.45
N LEU A 253 5.48 6.67 6.46
CA LEU A 253 4.82 7.07 7.68
C LEU A 253 4.37 5.84 8.49
N ILE A 254 4.75 5.80 9.76
CA ILE A 254 4.22 4.82 10.72
C ILE A 254 2.75 5.18 11.01
N PRO A 255 1.78 4.27 10.78
CA PRO A 255 0.37 4.57 11.00
C PRO A 255 0.07 4.94 12.46
N ALA A 256 -0.94 5.79 12.66
CA ALA A 256 -1.42 6.12 13.99
C ALA A 256 -1.81 4.85 14.77
N GLY A 257 -1.45 4.80 16.06
CA GLY A 257 -1.67 3.64 16.92
C GLY A 257 -0.61 2.52 16.80
N TYR A 258 0.36 2.66 15.91
CA TYR A 258 1.52 1.75 15.87
C TYR A 258 2.60 2.26 16.82
N GLY A 259 3.07 1.40 17.71
CA GLY A 259 4.19 1.66 18.59
C GLY A 259 5.44 0.89 18.15
N HIS A 260 6.63 1.44 18.43
CA HIS A 260 7.88 0.68 18.34
C HIS A 260 7.83 -0.50 19.32
N ARG A 261 8.20 -1.69 18.84
CA ARG A 261 8.13 -2.93 19.64
C ARG A 261 9.49 -3.49 19.98
N VAL A 262 10.37 -3.55 19.00
CA VAL A 262 11.67 -4.18 19.13
C VAL A 262 12.60 -3.70 18.02
N THR A 263 13.89 -3.68 18.32
CA THR A 263 14.96 -3.59 17.33
C THR A 263 15.86 -4.80 17.49
N THR A 264 16.13 -5.51 16.40
CA THR A 264 16.99 -6.69 16.38
C THR A 264 18.05 -6.57 15.30
N ARG A 265 19.24 -7.11 15.56
CA ARG A 265 20.28 -7.20 14.55
C ARG A 265 20.07 -8.45 13.70
N ARG A 266 20.26 -8.31 12.39
CA ARG A 266 20.22 -9.41 11.42
C ARG A 266 21.43 -9.32 10.51
N THR A 267 22.06 -10.46 10.27
CA THR A 267 23.16 -10.61 9.31
C THR A 267 22.60 -11.22 8.03
N LEU A 268 22.78 -10.55 6.91
CA LEU A 268 22.31 -11.00 5.60
C LEU A 268 23.50 -11.35 4.72
N THR A 269 23.35 -12.39 3.90
CA THR A 269 24.32 -12.70 2.83
C THR A 269 23.98 -11.88 1.60
N ARG A 270 24.95 -11.15 1.05
CA ARG A 270 24.77 -10.35 -0.17
C ARG A 270 24.37 -11.26 -1.32
N GLY A 271 23.43 -10.77 -2.13
CA GLY A 271 22.93 -11.47 -3.29
C GLY A 271 21.97 -12.61 -3.00
N ARG A 272 21.51 -12.76 -1.74
CA ARG A 272 20.62 -13.85 -1.33
C ARG A 272 19.43 -13.35 -0.51
N ALA A 273 18.30 -14.03 -0.68
CA ALA A 273 17.20 -13.96 0.26
C ALA A 273 17.48 -14.90 1.43
N VAL A 274 17.47 -14.37 2.65
CA VAL A 274 17.80 -15.09 3.88
C VAL A 274 16.53 -15.24 4.72
N PRO A 275 16.07 -16.48 5.01
CA PRO A 275 15.02 -16.69 6.00
C PRO A 275 15.54 -16.36 7.40
N SER A 276 14.71 -15.75 8.24
CA SER A 276 15.07 -15.47 9.62
C SER A 276 14.12 -16.08 10.63
N ASP A 277 14.64 -16.34 11.82
CA ASP A 277 13.83 -16.62 12.98
C ASP A 277 12.79 -15.52 13.23
N PRO A 278 11.59 -15.87 13.73
CA PRO A 278 10.55 -14.90 14.02
C PRO A 278 11.03 -13.76 14.91
N ILE A 279 10.61 -12.55 14.59
CA ILE A 279 10.84 -11.37 15.43
C ILE A 279 9.69 -11.31 16.44
N VAL A 280 10.01 -11.62 17.69
CA VAL A 280 9.04 -11.60 18.80
C VAL A 280 8.84 -10.16 19.27
N VAL A 281 7.60 -9.71 19.28
CA VAL A 281 7.18 -8.43 19.87
C VAL A 281 6.45 -8.67 21.19
N THR A 282 6.72 -7.79 22.15
CA THR A 282 6.01 -7.73 23.44
C THR A 282 4.74 -6.88 23.33
#